data_AF-A0A2J0JIB2-F1
#
_entry.id   AF-A0A2J0JIB2-F1
#
_cell.length_a   1.000
_cell.length_b   1.000
_cell.length_c   1.000
_cell.angle_alpha   90.00
_cell.angle_beta   90.00
_cell.angle_gamma   90.00
#
_symmetry.space_group_name_H-M   'P 1'
#
loop_
_entity.id
_entity.type
_entity.pdbx_description
1 polymer ?
#
loop_
_entity_poly.entity_id
_entity_poly.type
_entity_poly.pdbx_seq_one_letter_code
_entity_poly.pdbx_strand_id
1 'polypeptide(L)'
;LISSKSAIATSDLIEDLKKVEFALKYDKEEVKIAKENVEKKLRKDSIERKLLGIAFWQENKKDKKIDSELIFKILKIEKEKYENIKEDLISEAEEFYSNNENLQKDIDEMLLNIEEEYLKEELSKNMVDLYNLKGREEEIIIFKKINEINKKIQDIKNGRKN
;
A
#
# COMPACT_ATOMS: atom_id res chain seq x y z
N LEU A 1 4.03 -12.22 48.76
CA LEU A 1 5.26 -13.03 48.62
C LEU A 1 4.99 -14.15 47.61
N ILE A 2 5.30 -13.95 46.33
CA ILE A 2 5.17 -14.98 45.27
C ILE A 2 6.54 -15.60 44.93
N SER A 3 7.64 -14.93 45.29
CA SER A 3 9.02 -15.36 44.98
C SER A 3 9.54 -16.55 45.81
N SER A 4 8.87 -16.97 46.89
CA SER A 4 9.40 -18.02 47.78
C SER A 4 9.03 -19.46 47.38
N LYS A 5 8.39 -19.67 46.22
CA LYS A 5 8.02 -21.02 45.73
C LYS A 5 8.50 -21.36 44.32
N SER A 6 9.10 -20.43 43.58
CA SER A 6 9.79 -20.73 42.31
C SER A 6 11.27 -20.38 42.45
N ALA A 7 12.16 -21.25 41.99
CA ALA A 7 13.60 -21.03 41.98
C ALA A 7 14.05 -20.00 40.91
N ILE A 8 13.20 -19.01 40.62
CA ILE A 8 13.37 -18.03 39.55
C ILE A 8 13.67 -16.69 40.20
N ALA A 9 14.78 -16.06 39.83
CA ALA A 9 15.17 -14.78 40.40
C ALA A 9 14.17 -13.69 39.97
N THR A 10 13.88 -12.75 40.87
CA THR A 10 12.95 -11.65 40.61
C THR A 10 13.35 -10.80 39.39
N SER A 11 14.65 -10.76 39.05
CA SER A 11 15.20 -10.16 37.84
C SER A 11 14.66 -10.82 36.57
N ASP A 12 14.57 -12.14 36.56
CA ASP A 12 14.19 -12.94 35.40
C ASP A 12 12.69 -12.80 35.13
N LEU A 13 11.90 -12.75 36.21
CA LEU A 13 10.46 -12.45 36.13
C LEU A 13 10.19 -11.05 35.55
N ILE A 14 11.01 -10.05 35.88
CA ILE A 14 10.89 -8.69 35.34
C ILE A 14 11.27 -8.65 33.86
N GLU A 15 12.29 -9.43 33.45
CA GLU A 15 12.70 -9.51 32.05
C GLU A 15 11.64 -10.21 31.18
N ASP A 16 11.04 -11.28 31.69
CA ASP A 16 9.94 -11.98 31.02
C ASP A 16 8.68 -11.11 30.93
N LEU A 17 8.36 -10.35 31.97
CA LEU A 17 7.26 -9.37 31.94
C LEU A 17 7.48 -8.29 30.88
N LYS A 18 8.72 -7.79 30.72
CA LYS A 18 9.06 -6.82 29.66
C LYS A 18 8.94 -7.43 28.27
N LYS A 19 9.33 -8.69 28.08
CA LYS A 19 9.16 -9.42 26.81
C LYS A 19 7.69 -9.59 26.45
N VAL A 20 6.85 -9.93 27.44
CA VAL A 20 5.39 -10.06 27.27
C VAL A 20 4.73 -8.72 26.98
N GLU A 21 5.10 -7.63 27.66
CA GLU A 21 4.58 -6.29 27.36
C GLU A 21 5.00 -5.81 25.96
N PHE A 22 6.22 -6.11 25.54
CA PHE A 22 6.72 -5.76 24.22
C PHE A 22 5.99 -6.55 23.12
N ALA A 23 5.81 -7.87 23.31
CA ALA A 23 5.01 -8.71 22.42
C ALA A 23 3.56 -8.22 22.34
N LEU A 24 2.92 -7.90 23.47
CA LEU A 24 1.55 -7.36 23.50
C LEU A 24 1.42 -5.98 22.83
N LYS A 25 2.45 -5.13 22.91
CA LYS A 25 2.49 -3.86 22.15
C LYS A 25 2.60 -4.15 20.66
N TYR A 26 3.49 -5.05 20.27
CA TYR A 26 3.68 -5.44 18.87
C TYR A 26 2.42 -6.07 18.30
N ASP A 27 1.76 -6.98 19.03
CA ASP A 27 0.49 -7.59 18.65
C ASP A 27 -0.63 -6.54 18.48
N LYS A 28 -0.68 -5.53 19.35
CA LYS A 28 -1.65 -4.41 19.21
C LYS A 28 -1.34 -3.53 18.01
N GLU A 29 -0.06 -3.26 17.76
CA GLU A 29 0.40 -2.53 16.57
C GLU A 29 0.10 -3.34 15.31
N GLU A 30 0.37 -4.65 15.30
CA GLU A 30 0.06 -5.58 14.21
C GLU A 30 -1.43 -5.69 13.93
N VAL A 31 -2.28 -5.77 14.96
CA VAL A 31 -3.74 -5.80 14.78
C VAL A 31 -4.26 -4.46 14.24
N LYS A 32 -3.68 -3.34 14.67
CA LYS A 32 -4.01 -2.01 14.12
C LYS A 32 -3.53 -1.87 12.67
N ILE A 33 -2.31 -2.31 12.38
CA ILE A 33 -1.73 -2.37 11.04
C ILE A 33 -2.56 -3.30 10.16
N ALA A 34 -3.02 -4.45 10.65
CA ALA A 34 -3.84 -5.40 9.90
C ALA A 34 -5.23 -4.82 9.58
N LYS A 35 -5.89 -4.13 10.52
CA LYS A 35 -7.14 -3.41 10.27
C LYS A 35 -6.95 -2.28 9.27
N GLU A 36 -5.91 -1.46 9.45
CA GLU A 36 -5.55 -0.43 8.48
C GLU A 36 -5.22 -1.03 7.11
N ASN A 37 -4.58 -2.20 7.05
CA ASN A 37 -4.24 -2.87 5.80
C ASN A 37 -5.47 -3.46 5.10
N VAL A 38 -6.46 -3.97 5.84
CA VAL A 38 -7.75 -4.39 5.27
C VAL A 38 -8.49 -3.18 4.71
N GLU A 39 -8.54 -2.08 5.47
CA GLU A 39 -9.21 -0.87 5.02
C GLU A 39 -8.48 -0.21 3.83
N LYS A 40 -7.14 -0.18 3.85
CA LYS A 40 -6.29 0.26 2.73
C LYS A 40 -6.50 -0.64 1.51
N LYS A 41 -6.58 -1.96 1.69
CA LYS A 41 -6.87 -2.90 0.60
C LYS A 41 -8.23 -2.61 -0.03
N LEU A 42 -9.28 -2.39 0.76
CA LEU A 42 -10.60 -2.01 0.26
C LEU A 42 -10.61 -0.65 -0.46
N ARG A 43 -9.89 0.35 0.06
CA ARG A 43 -9.76 1.68 -0.58
C ARG A 43 -8.95 1.60 -1.88
N LYS A 44 -7.87 0.83 -1.86
CA LYS A 44 -7.01 0.52 -3.00
C LYS A 44 -7.83 -0.14 -4.10
N ASP A 45 -8.57 -1.20 -3.79
CA ASP A 45 -9.47 -1.89 -4.72
C ASP A 45 -10.50 -0.92 -5.36
N SER A 46 -11.00 0.06 -4.59
CA SER A 46 -11.91 1.09 -5.12
C SER A 46 -11.22 2.10 -6.05
N ILE A 47 -10.03 2.59 -5.71
CA ILE A 47 -9.27 3.53 -6.55
C ILE A 47 -8.79 2.82 -7.83
N GLU A 48 -8.29 1.59 -7.71
CA GLU A 48 -7.90 0.75 -8.85
C GLU A 48 -9.09 0.53 -9.79
N ARG A 49 -10.26 0.17 -9.26
CA ARG A 49 -11.48 0.00 -10.07
C ARG A 49 -11.84 1.28 -10.83
N LYS A 50 -11.81 2.44 -10.17
CA LYS A 50 -12.12 3.74 -10.79
C LYS A 50 -11.14 4.08 -11.90
N LEU A 51 -9.84 4.01 -11.61
CA LEU A 51 -8.77 4.25 -12.58
C LEU A 51 -8.88 3.31 -13.77
N LEU A 52 -9.20 2.03 -13.51
CA LEU A 52 -9.38 1.03 -14.55
C LEU A 52 -10.58 1.33 -15.46
N GLY A 53 -11.73 1.69 -14.89
CA GLY A 53 -12.89 2.11 -15.67
C GLY A 53 -12.60 3.35 -16.52
N ILE A 54 -11.93 4.35 -15.95
CA ILE A 54 -11.49 5.54 -16.68
C ILE A 54 -10.55 5.17 -17.84
N ALA A 55 -9.58 4.27 -17.60
CA ALA A 55 -8.62 3.86 -18.62
C ALA A 55 -9.32 3.14 -19.78
N PHE A 56 -10.21 2.19 -19.50
CA PHE A 56 -10.99 1.51 -20.55
C PHE A 56 -11.94 2.45 -21.30
N TRP A 57 -12.57 3.39 -20.60
CA TRP A 57 -13.44 4.39 -21.23
C TRP A 57 -12.67 5.32 -22.17
N GLN A 58 -11.51 5.82 -21.72
CA GLN A 58 -10.67 6.73 -22.50
C GLN A 58 -9.98 6.01 -23.66
N GLU A 59 -9.66 4.72 -23.53
CA GLU A 59 -9.05 3.92 -24.60
C GLU A 59 -9.90 3.89 -25.88
N ASN A 60 -11.23 3.90 -25.72
CA ASN A 60 -12.21 3.80 -26.81
C ASN A 60 -12.72 5.15 -27.34
N LYS A 61 -12.33 6.27 -26.72
CA LYS A 61 -12.72 7.60 -27.18
C LYS A 61 -11.86 8.10 -28.34
N LYS A 62 -12.50 8.79 -29.28
CA LYS A 62 -11.82 9.49 -30.39
C LYS A 62 -11.02 10.71 -29.91
N ASP A 63 -11.54 11.41 -28.91
CA ASP A 63 -10.89 12.56 -28.26
C ASP A 63 -10.41 12.14 -26.87
N LYS A 64 -9.25 11.50 -26.82
CA LYS A 64 -8.65 11.01 -25.58
C LYS A 64 -8.09 12.17 -24.79
N LYS A 65 -8.59 12.38 -23.58
CA LYS A 65 -8.09 13.42 -22.67
C LYS A 65 -7.04 12.88 -21.71
N ILE A 66 -7.02 11.56 -21.51
CA ILE A 66 -6.21 10.87 -20.51
C ILE A 66 -5.37 9.80 -21.20
N ASP A 67 -4.12 9.67 -20.76
CA ASP A 67 -3.25 8.56 -21.15
C ASP A 67 -3.65 7.26 -20.43
N SER A 68 -4.46 6.44 -21.12
CA SER A 68 -4.93 5.16 -20.58
C SER A 68 -3.79 4.16 -20.38
N GLU A 69 -2.76 4.18 -21.23
CA GLU A 69 -1.62 3.26 -21.14
C GLU A 69 -0.79 3.49 -19.88
N LEU A 70 -0.61 4.75 -19.50
CA LEU A 70 0.03 5.12 -18.25
C LEU A 70 -0.71 4.53 -17.04
N ILE A 71 -2.05 4.62 -17.03
CA ILE A 71 -2.86 4.07 -15.94
C ILE A 71 -2.68 2.55 -15.86
N PHE A 72 -2.81 1.82 -16.98
CA PHE A 72 -2.62 0.36 -16.99
C PHE A 72 -1.23 -0.04 -16.47
N LYS A 73 -0.20 0.70 -16.87
CA LYS A 73 1.19 0.46 -16.45
C LYS A 73 1.38 0.66 -14.95
N ILE A 74 0.83 1.74 -14.38
CA ILE A 74 0.93 2.04 -12.94
C ILE A 74 0.20 0.98 -12.12
N LEU A 75 -1.00 0.59 -12.55
CA LEU A 75 -1.80 -0.44 -11.89
C LEU A 75 -1.19 -1.86 -11.99
N LYS A 76 -0.21 -2.08 -12.86
CA LYS A 76 0.44 -3.39 -13.09
C LYS A 76 -0.57 -4.51 -13.38
N ILE A 77 -1.64 -4.19 -14.10
CA ILE A 77 -2.74 -5.12 -14.40
C ILE A 77 -2.64 -5.69 -15.81
N GLU A 78 -3.05 -6.95 -15.94
CA GLU A 78 -3.29 -7.60 -17.22
C GLU A 78 -4.75 -7.34 -17.63
N LYS A 79 -4.97 -6.70 -18.78
CA LYS A 79 -6.30 -6.29 -19.23
C LYS A 79 -7.25 -7.48 -19.38
N GLU A 80 -6.74 -8.64 -19.81
CA GLU A 80 -7.57 -9.83 -20.07
C GLU A 80 -8.33 -10.31 -18.83
N LYS A 81 -7.81 -10.03 -17.62
CA LYS A 81 -8.46 -10.41 -16.35
C LYS A 81 -9.77 -9.67 -16.09
N TYR A 82 -10.02 -8.58 -16.81
CA TYR A 82 -11.15 -7.68 -16.59
C TYR A 82 -12.15 -7.68 -17.75
N GLU A 83 -11.94 -8.53 -18.77
CA GLU A 83 -12.77 -8.53 -19.98
C GLU A 83 -14.26 -8.81 -19.65
N ASN A 84 -14.53 -9.64 -18.65
CA ASN A 84 -15.88 -9.98 -18.22
C ASN A 84 -16.63 -8.85 -17.49
N ILE A 85 -15.93 -7.82 -17.01
CA ILE A 85 -16.53 -6.67 -16.31
C ILE A 85 -16.18 -5.33 -16.97
N LYS A 86 -15.54 -5.37 -18.15
CA LYS A 86 -15.03 -4.19 -18.83
C LYS A 86 -16.13 -3.18 -19.18
N GLU A 87 -17.24 -3.65 -19.74
CA GLU A 87 -18.37 -2.78 -20.11
C GLU A 87 -19.01 -2.10 -18.90
N ASP A 88 -19.11 -2.82 -17.77
CA ASP A 88 -19.60 -2.25 -16.51
C ASP A 88 -18.67 -1.15 -16.01
N LEU A 89 -17.35 -1.38 -16.05
CA LEU A 89 -16.34 -0.41 -15.63
C LEU A 89 -16.34 0.85 -16.52
N ILE A 90 -16.54 0.68 -17.84
CA ILE A 90 -16.68 1.80 -18.77
C ILE A 90 -17.94 2.61 -18.45
N SER A 91 -19.06 1.93 -18.24
CA SER A 91 -20.34 2.56 -17.94
C SER A 91 -20.29 3.36 -16.64
N GLU A 92 -19.71 2.79 -15.58
CA GLU A 92 -19.48 3.48 -14.31
C GLU A 92 -18.60 4.72 -14.51
N ALA A 93 -17.50 4.60 -15.25
CA ALA A 93 -16.61 5.73 -15.48
C ALA A 93 -17.28 6.85 -16.31
N GLU A 94 -18.06 6.49 -17.32
CA GLU A 94 -18.76 7.46 -18.14
C GLU A 94 -19.82 8.23 -17.34
N GLU A 95 -20.60 7.53 -16.52
CA GLU A 95 -21.61 8.16 -15.65
C GLU A 95 -20.99 9.17 -14.69
N PHE A 96 -19.88 8.82 -14.06
CA PHE A 96 -19.24 9.66 -13.04
C PHE A 96 -18.36 10.78 -13.61
N TYR A 97 -17.67 10.56 -14.73
CA TYR A 97 -16.58 11.43 -15.18
C TYR A 97 -16.83 12.12 -16.53
N SER A 98 -17.90 11.81 -17.26
CA SER A 98 -18.20 12.40 -18.58
C SER A 98 -18.20 13.94 -18.59
N ASN A 99 -18.68 14.55 -17.51
CA ASN A 99 -18.78 16.02 -17.37
C ASN A 99 -17.76 16.60 -16.40
N ASN A 100 -16.72 15.85 -16.03
CA ASN A 100 -15.70 16.33 -15.09
C ASN A 100 -14.64 17.18 -15.82
N GLU A 101 -14.69 18.49 -15.59
CA GLU A 101 -13.72 19.45 -16.15
C GLU A 101 -12.31 19.28 -15.55
N ASN A 102 -12.21 18.74 -14.34
CA ASN A 102 -10.96 18.52 -13.61
C ASN A 102 -10.48 17.05 -13.65
N LEU A 103 -10.99 16.26 -14.60
CA LEU A 103 -10.73 14.82 -14.68
C LEU A 103 -9.24 14.46 -14.59
N GLN A 104 -8.37 15.18 -15.30
CA GLN A 104 -6.93 14.93 -15.27
C GLN A 104 -6.37 15.08 -13.85
N LYS A 105 -6.74 16.16 -13.15
CA LYS A 105 -6.25 16.43 -11.79
C LYS A 105 -6.73 15.34 -10.81
N ASP A 106 -7.98 14.91 -10.94
CA ASP A 106 -8.53 13.84 -10.10
C ASP A 106 -7.81 12.52 -10.34
N ILE A 107 -7.48 12.21 -11.59
CA ILE A 107 -6.71 11.01 -11.95
C ILE A 107 -5.29 11.10 -11.44
N ASP A 108 -4.62 12.25 -11.59
CA ASP A 108 -3.26 12.46 -11.08
C ASP A 108 -3.21 12.21 -9.57
N GLU A 109 -4.18 12.72 -8.82
CA GLU A 109 -4.26 12.46 -7.37
C GLU A 109 -4.56 10.99 -7.06
N MET A 110 -5.44 10.33 -7.82
CA MET A 110 -5.70 8.89 -7.68
C MET A 110 -4.44 8.05 -7.97
N LEU A 111 -3.66 8.42 -8.99
CA LEU A 111 -2.40 7.76 -9.35
C LEU A 111 -1.32 7.96 -8.29
N LEU A 112 -1.18 9.16 -7.73
CA LEU A 112 -0.27 9.40 -6.61
C LEU A 112 -0.67 8.59 -5.37
N ASN A 113 -1.97 8.47 -5.10
CA ASN A 113 -2.46 7.66 -3.99
C ASN A 113 -2.16 6.17 -4.19
N ILE A 114 -2.39 5.63 -5.39
CA ILE A 114 -2.14 4.21 -5.65
C ILE A 114 -0.64 3.89 -5.62
N GLU A 115 0.19 4.77 -6.17
CA GLU A 115 1.64 4.60 -6.14
C GLU A 115 2.18 4.63 -4.70
N GLU A 116 1.68 5.56 -3.87
CA GLU A 116 2.05 5.62 -2.45
C GLU A 116 1.66 4.31 -1.72
N GLU A 117 0.47 3.77 -1.98
CA GLU A 117 0.04 2.50 -1.36
C GLU A 117 0.86 1.30 -1.84
N TYR A 118 1.19 1.19 -3.14
CA TYR A 118 2.10 0.14 -3.62
C TYR A 118 3.48 0.23 -2.98
N LEU A 119 4.03 1.44 -2.84
CA LEU A 119 5.31 1.66 -2.18
C LEU A 119 5.26 1.28 -0.70
N LYS A 120 4.17 1.58 0.01
CA LYS A 120 3.97 1.15 1.41
C LYS A 120 3.90 -0.36 1.55
N GLU A 121 3.17 -1.05 0.67
CA GLU A 121 3.11 -2.51 0.68
C GLU A 121 4.48 -3.14 0.40
N GLU A 122 5.22 -2.60 -0.58
CA GLU A 122 6.58 -3.04 -0.88
C GLU A 122 7.52 -2.78 0.31
N LEU A 123 7.40 -1.64 0.96
CA LEU A 123 8.16 -1.30 2.16
C LEU A 123 7.88 -2.29 3.30
N SER A 124 6.61 -2.60 3.56
CA SER A 124 6.23 -3.59 4.59
C SER A 124 6.82 -4.97 4.31
N LYS A 125 6.79 -5.42 3.04
CA LYS A 125 7.43 -6.69 2.65
C LYS A 125 8.94 -6.68 2.89
N ASN A 126 9.64 -5.64 2.42
CA ASN A 126 11.08 -5.51 2.62
C ASN A 126 11.46 -5.44 4.11
N MET A 127 10.64 -4.82 4.97
CA MET A 127 10.87 -4.81 6.41
C MET A 127 10.74 -6.21 7.04
N VAL A 128 9.73 -6.98 6.64
CA VAL A 128 9.57 -8.38 7.08
C VAL A 128 10.74 -9.24 6.59
N ASP A 129 11.16 -9.08 5.34
CA ASP A 129 12.31 -9.78 4.79
C ASP A 129 13.59 -9.46 5.58
N LEU A 130 13.82 -8.18 5.89
CA LEU A 130 14.97 -7.75 6.69
C LEU A 130 14.99 -8.39 8.09
N TYR A 131 13.84 -8.51 8.73
CA TYR A 131 13.73 -9.13 10.06
C TYR A 131 14.05 -10.64 10.04
N ASN A 132 13.69 -11.31 8.94
CA ASN A 132 13.86 -12.76 8.81
C ASN A 132 15.24 -13.18 8.31
N LEU A 133 16.04 -12.23 7.80
CA LEU A 133 17.39 -12.51 7.30
C LEU A 133 18.41 -12.76 8.42
N LYS A 134 19.38 -13.60 8.10
CA LYS A 134 20.53 -13.91 8.95
C LYS A 134 21.81 -13.81 8.11
N GLY A 135 22.14 -12.62 7.61
CA GLY A 135 23.24 -12.43 6.67
C GLY A 135 23.51 -10.99 6.29
N ARG A 136 24.73 -10.50 6.52
CA ARG A 136 25.10 -9.08 6.37
C ARG A 136 24.91 -8.52 4.95
N GLU A 137 25.17 -9.30 3.91
CA GLU A 137 25.13 -8.79 2.53
C GLU A 137 23.69 -8.60 2.02
N GLU A 138 22.81 -9.56 2.29
CA GLU A 138 21.39 -9.50 1.92
C GLU A 138 20.65 -8.41 2.72
N GLU A 139 21.00 -8.24 3.99
CA GLU A 139 20.53 -7.15 4.85
C GLU A 139 20.86 -5.77 4.25
N ILE A 140 22.10 -5.57 3.76
CA ILE A 140 22.51 -4.30 3.14
C ILE A 140 21.70 -4.00 1.87
N ILE A 141 21.39 -5.02 1.06
CA ILE A 141 20.61 -4.85 -0.18
C ILE A 141 19.18 -4.41 0.15
N ILE A 142 18.53 -5.09 1.09
CA ILE A 142 17.16 -4.74 1.49
C ILE A 142 17.12 -3.38 2.18
N PHE A 143 18.13 -3.04 2.99
CA PHE A 143 18.22 -1.71 3.61
C PHE A 143 18.31 -0.59 2.56
N LYS A 144 19.06 -0.80 1.47
CA LYS A 144 19.09 0.15 0.34
C LYS A 144 17.72 0.31 -0.31
N LYS A 145 17.01 -0.80 -0.57
CA LYS A 145 15.64 -0.76 -1.13
C LYS A 145 14.67 0.00 -0.22
N ILE A 146 14.72 -0.25 1.09
CA ILE A 146 13.91 0.47 2.08
C ILE A 146 14.15 1.99 2.01
N ASN A 147 15.41 2.41 1.94
CA ASN A 147 15.76 3.83 1.83
C ASN A 147 15.27 4.46 0.52
N GLU A 148 15.39 3.76 -0.61
CA GLU A 148 14.89 4.21 -1.90
C GLU A 148 13.36 4.36 -1.90
N ILE A 149 12.65 3.38 -1.35
CA ILE A 149 11.18 3.42 -1.22
C ILE A 149 10.75 4.58 -0.33
N ASN A 150 11.39 4.76 0.83
CA ASN A 150 11.10 5.88 1.72
C ASN A 150 11.30 7.23 1.02
N LYS A 151 12.36 7.37 0.22
CA LYS A 151 12.60 8.60 -0.56
C LYS A 151 11.46 8.86 -1.55
N LYS A 152 11.05 7.85 -2.32
CA LYS A 152 9.92 7.98 -3.27
C LYS A 152 8.62 8.39 -2.58
N ILE A 153 8.30 7.80 -1.42
CA ILE A 153 7.12 8.18 -0.62
C ILE A 153 7.20 9.65 -0.18
N GLN A 154 8.37 10.14 0.24
CA GLN A 154 8.55 11.54 0.60
C GLN A 154 8.42 12.47 -0.60
N ASP A 155 8.97 12.07 -1.75
CA ASP A 155 8.89 12.85 -2.99
C ASP A 155 7.41 13.03 -3.43
N ILE A 156 6.59 11.97 -3.37
CA ILE A 156 5.14 12.05 -3.61
C ILE A 156 4.46 13.04 -2.64
N LYS A 157 4.76 12.93 -1.34
CA LYS A 157 4.17 13.80 -0.31
C LYS A 157 4.57 15.26 -0.45
N ASN A 158 5.80 15.52 -0.85
CA ASN A 158 6.31 16.87 -1.08
C ASN A 158 5.77 17.45 -2.38
N GLY A 159 5.59 16.63 -3.42
CA GLY A 159 4.94 17.02 -4.68
C GLY A 159 3.52 17.53 -4.48
N ARG A 160 2.77 16.95 -3.53
CA ARG A 160 1.41 17.40 -3.18
C ARG A 160 1.32 18.74 -2.46
N LYS A 161 2.42 19.23 -1.87
CA LYS A 161 2.46 20.49 -1.11
C LYS A 161 2.75 21.72 -1.97
N ASN A 162 3.15 21.49 -3.23
CA ASN A 162 3.42 22.53 -4.22
C ASN A 162 2.27 22.63 -5.21
#